data_AF-A0AAD5QHP5-F1
#
_entry.id   AF-A0AAD5QHP5-F1
#
_cell.length_a   1.000
_cell.length_b   1.000
_cell.length_c   1.000
_cell.angle_alpha   90.00
_cell.angle_beta   90.00
_cell.angle_gamma   90.00
#
_symmetry.space_group_name_H-M   'P 1'
#
loop_
_entity.id
_entity.type
_entity.pdbx_description
1 polymer ?
#
loop_
_entity_poly.entity_id
_entity_poly.type
_entity_poly.pdbx_seq_one_letter_code
_entity_poly.pdbx_strand_id
1 'polypeptide(L)'
;MKSYSETEAEKHFAVLDEQDVEPDEVVVSDASDSGEIKESPWVESEPEVFITSENSQTEEVGDENKSLIWTLLKQIRPGMDLSKVILPTFILEPRSFLEKLADYYYHADLLAEASLEPDPYNRIVKVVKFYLSGFYKKPKGLKKPYNPILGETFRCRWAHPDGSYTYYIAEQVSHHPPVSSLYVTNRKAGFNVAGTILAKSKYYGNSLSAIMNGTLTISLLDRGEKYVVTLPYASCKGIMIGTMTMELGGQ
;
A
#
# COMPACT_ATOMS: atom_id res chain seq x y z
N MET A 1 18.30 -12.61 -19.43
CA MET A 1 17.22 -11.84 -18.77
C MET A 1 16.22 -11.53 -19.88
N LYS A 2 15.07 -12.22 -19.94
CA LYS A 2 14.09 -12.00 -21.02
C LYS A 2 13.29 -10.74 -20.68
N SER A 3 13.31 -9.74 -21.56
CA SER A 3 12.44 -8.57 -21.43
C SER A 3 11.03 -8.96 -21.84
N TYR A 4 10.07 -8.83 -20.94
CA TYR A 4 8.67 -9.02 -21.28
C TYR A 4 8.17 -7.77 -22.00
N SER A 5 7.71 -7.96 -23.24
CA SER A 5 7.03 -6.94 -24.03
C SER A 5 5.55 -6.89 -23.64
N GLU A 6 5.01 -5.70 -23.39
CA GLU A 6 3.56 -5.50 -23.14
C GLU A 6 2.71 -6.02 -24.32
N THR A 7 3.24 -6.00 -25.55
CA THR A 7 2.59 -6.56 -26.75
C THR A 7 2.62 -8.11 -26.80
N GLU A 8 3.51 -8.77 -26.05
CA GLU A 8 3.51 -10.23 -25.91
C GLU A 8 2.50 -10.70 -24.86
N ALA A 9 2.24 -9.89 -23.82
CA ALA A 9 1.20 -10.17 -22.84
C ALA A 9 -0.20 -10.14 -23.49
N GLU A 10 -0.47 -9.17 -24.37
CA GLU A 10 -1.74 -9.07 -25.11
C GLU A 10 -2.01 -10.28 -26.02
N LYS A 11 -0.97 -10.89 -26.60
CA LYS A 11 -1.11 -12.09 -27.44
C LYS A 11 -1.47 -13.35 -26.65
N HIS A 12 -1.09 -13.43 -25.37
CA HIS A 12 -1.47 -14.57 -24.53
C HIS A 12 -2.95 -14.55 -24.11
N PHE A 13 -3.60 -13.38 -24.12
CA PHE A 13 -5.04 -13.30 -23.85
C PHE A 13 -5.91 -13.60 -25.09
N ALA A 14 -5.42 -13.35 -26.31
CA ALA A 14 -6.20 -13.56 -27.52
C ALA A 14 -6.23 -15.01 -28.05
N VAL A 15 -5.33 -15.88 -27.58
CA VAL A 15 -5.19 -17.28 -28.08
C VAL A 15 -6.02 -18.28 -27.27
N LEU A 16 -6.63 -17.86 -26.16
CA LEU A 16 -7.43 -18.74 -25.32
C LEU A 16 -8.89 -18.93 -25.79
N ASP A 17 -9.31 -18.25 -26.85
CA ASP A 17 -10.70 -18.28 -27.33
C ASP A 17 -11.01 -19.39 -28.36
N GLU A 18 -10.04 -20.22 -28.82
CA GLU A 18 -10.29 -21.12 -29.97
C GLU A 18 -9.77 -22.57 -29.90
N GLN A 19 -9.50 -23.18 -28.73
CA GLN A 19 -9.20 -24.62 -28.71
C GLN A 19 -9.99 -25.41 -27.65
N ASP A 20 -10.81 -26.33 -28.16
CA ASP A 20 -11.62 -27.33 -27.47
C ASP A 20 -10.84 -28.06 -26.37
N VAL A 21 -11.34 -27.97 -25.13
CA VAL A 21 -10.95 -28.83 -24.01
C VAL A 21 -12.22 -29.42 -23.41
N GLU A 22 -12.36 -30.75 -23.45
CA GLU A 22 -13.45 -31.48 -22.82
C GLU A 22 -13.45 -31.33 -21.29
N PRO A 23 -14.63 -31.40 -20.63
CA PRO A 23 -14.78 -30.95 -19.25
C PRO A 23 -14.45 -32.07 -18.26
N ASP A 24 -13.30 -32.01 -17.61
CA ASP A 24 -13.17 -32.57 -16.27
C ASP A 24 -13.69 -31.54 -15.26
N GLU A 25 -14.58 -31.98 -14.36
CA GLU A 25 -15.32 -31.17 -13.38
C GLU A 25 -14.40 -30.28 -12.52
N VAL A 26 -14.08 -29.09 -13.02
CA VAL A 26 -13.71 -27.96 -12.19
C VAL A 26 -15.02 -27.46 -11.59
N VAL A 27 -15.14 -27.54 -10.26
CA VAL A 27 -16.16 -26.80 -9.52
C VAL A 27 -15.83 -25.32 -9.68
N VAL A 28 -16.27 -24.75 -10.80
CA VAL A 28 -16.33 -23.31 -11.02
C VAL A 28 -17.35 -22.82 -10.00
N SER A 29 -16.89 -22.08 -8.99
CA SER A 29 -17.81 -21.24 -8.25
C SER A 29 -18.41 -20.28 -9.26
N ASP A 30 -19.70 -20.44 -9.56
CA ASP A 30 -20.49 -19.51 -10.35
C ASP A 30 -20.37 -18.11 -9.74
N ALA A 31 -19.39 -17.35 -10.23
CA ALA A 31 -19.29 -15.92 -10.04
C ALA A 31 -19.93 -15.23 -11.25
N SER A 32 -21.10 -15.68 -11.67
CA SER A 32 -22.05 -14.82 -12.37
C SER A 32 -22.73 -13.91 -11.34
N ASP A 33 -21.94 -13.13 -10.59
CA ASP A 33 -22.46 -11.97 -9.90
C ASP A 33 -22.56 -10.85 -10.93
N SER A 34 -23.60 -10.94 -11.78
CA SER A 34 -24.06 -9.83 -12.62
C SER A 34 -24.82 -8.79 -11.79
N GLY A 35 -24.57 -8.72 -10.48
CA GLY A 35 -25.06 -7.65 -9.63
C GLY A 35 -24.51 -6.32 -10.11
N GLU A 36 -25.38 -5.31 -10.17
CA GLU A 36 -24.95 -3.92 -10.31
C GLU A 36 -23.84 -3.64 -9.30
N ILE A 37 -22.65 -3.22 -9.79
CA ILE A 37 -21.56 -2.79 -8.93
C ILE A 37 -22.01 -1.51 -8.22
N LYS A 38 -22.52 -1.66 -7.00
CA LYS A 38 -22.93 -0.53 -6.16
C LYS A 38 -21.68 0.14 -5.61
N GLU A 39 -21.36 1.32 -6.11
CA GLU A 39 -20.34 2.17 -5.50
C GLU A 39 -20.69 2.41 -4.03
N SER A 40 -19.70 2.35 -3.14
CA SER A 40 -19.90 2.81 -1.77
C SER A 40 -20.28 4.30 -1.78
N PRO A 41 -21.19 4.75 -0.90
CA PRO A 41 -21.48 6.16 -0.79
C PRO A 41 -20.19 6.94 -0.53
N TRP A 42 -20.02 8.05 -1.26
CA TRP A 42 -18.89 8.93 -1.02
C TRP A 42 -18.99 9.50 0.38
N VAL A 43 -17.92 9.38 1.15
CA VAL A 43 -17.81 9.96 2.49
C VAL A 43 -16.74 11.04 2.41
N GLU A 44 -17.12 12.29 2.66
CA GLU A 44 -16.17 13.38 2.81
C GLU A 44 -15.26 13.08 4.00
N SER A 45 -13.96 12.99 3.77
CA SER A 45 -12.99 12.95 4.87
C SER A 45 -12.95 14.32 5.55
N GLU A 46 -12.92 14.35 6.88
CA GLU A 46 -12.71 15.60 7.60
C GLU A 46 -11.42 16.32 7.13
N PRO A 47 -11.45 17.65 7.01
CA PRO A 47 -10.29 18.42 6.57
C PRO A 47 -9.11 18.17 7.50
N GLU A 48 -7.94 17.92 6.92
CA GLU A 48 -6.77 17.50 7.68
C GLU A 48 -6.24 18.61 8.59
N VAL A 49 -6.14 18.30 9.88
CA VAL A 49 -5.51 19.18 10.87
C VAL A 49 -4.03 18.82 10.98
N PHE A 50 -3.16 19.67 10.45
CA PHE A 50 -1.71 19.54 10.65
C PHE A 50 -1.36 19.87 12.09
N ILE A 51 -1.15 18.85 12.93
CA ILE A 51 -0.68 19.05 14.30
C ILE A 51 0.83 19.30 14.26
N THR A 52 1.24 20.54 14.50
CA THR A 52 2.65 20.99 14.47
C THR A 52 3.43 20.74 15.76
N SER A 53 2.83 20.12 16.78
CA SER A 53 3.49 19.87 18.07
C SER A 53 4.34 18.59 18.06
N GLU A 54 5.56 18.67 18.60
CA GLU A 54 6.52 17.55 18.68
C GLU A 54 5.95 16.33 19.43
N ASN A 55 5.02 16.54 20.37
CA ASN A 55 4.37 15.48 21.15
C ASN A 55 3.20 14.80 20.41
N SER A 56 2.88 15.20 19.18
CA SER A 56 1.75 14.61 18.44
C SER A 56 2.03 13.19 17.91
N GLN A 57 3.27 12.72 17.93
CA GLN A 57 3.70 11.44 17.34
C GLN A 57 3.93 10.32 18.37
N THR A 58 3.74 10.62 19.67
CA THR A 58 3.85 9.66 20.77
C THR A 58 2.48 9.21 21.22
N GLU A 59 2.28 7.90 21.37
CA GLU A 59 1.11 7.33 22.02
C GLU A 59 1.55 6.71 23.35
N GLU A 60 0.96 7.15 24.45
CA GLU A 60 1.07 6.44 25.71
C GLU A 60 0.09 5.27 25.69
N VAL A 61 0.63 4.05 25.70
CA VAL A 61 -0.18 2.85 25.87
C VAL A 61 -0.80 2.90 27.26
N GLY A 62 -2.13 2.85 27.36
CA GLY A 62 -2.83 2.77 28.64
C GLY A 62 -2.33 1.59 29.49
N ASP A 63 -2.24 1.77 30.81
CA ASP A 63 -1.61 0.80 31.71
C ASP A 63 -2.23 -0.61 31.63
N GLU A 64 -3.53 -0.69 31.36
CA GLU A 64 -4.28 -1.94 31.10
C GLU A 64 -3.70 -2.76 29.93
N ASN A 65 -3.27 -2.08 28.86
CA ASN A 65 -2.76 -2.70 27.65
C ASN A 65 -1.27 -3.07 27.77
N LYS A 66 -0.50 -2.41 28.65
CA LYS A 66 0.93 -2.71 28.89
C LYS A 66 1.14 -4.17 29.31
N SER A 67 0.26 -4.70 30.14
CA SER A 67 0.34 -6.10 30.62
C SER A 67 0.16 -7.13 29.49
N LEU A 68 -0.74 -6.86 28.55
CA LEU A 68 -1.01 -7.70 27.37
C LEU A 68 0.15 -7.64 26.38
N ILE A 69 0.65 -6.43 26.09
CA ILE A 69 1.84 -6.23 25.26
C ILE A 69 3.03 -7.00 25.84
N TRP A 70 3.28 -6.87 27.15
CA TRP A 70 4.40 -7.55 27.81
C TRP A 70 4.27 -9.07 27.76
N THR A 71 3.06 -9.60 27.93
CA THR A 71 2.79 -11.05 27.84
C THR A 71 3.06 -11.59 26.44
N LEU A 72 2.69 -10.85 25.39
CA LEU A 72 2.98 -11.22 24.00
C LEU A 72 4.46 -11.15 23.68
N LEU A 73 5.14 -10.08 24.11
CA LEU A 73 6.55 -9.88 23.81
C LEU A 73 7.44 -10.90 24.51
N LYS A 74 7.03 -11.44 25.66
CA LYS A 74 7.68 -12.61 26.27
C LYS A 74 7.67 -13.87 25.40
N GLN A 75 6.68 -14.02 24.52
CA GLN A 75 6.57 -15.18 23.63
C GLN A 75 7.41 -15.00 22.35
N ILE A 76 7.92 -13.80 22.11
CA ILE A 76 8.63 -13.43 20.89
C ILE A 76 10.14 -13.35 21.18
N ARG A 77 10.94 -13.94 20.29
CA ARG A 77 12.41 -13.86 20.30
C ARG A 77 12.90 -12.82 19.29
N PRO A 78 14.01 -12.12 19.57
CA PRO A 78 14.63 -11.24 18.58
C PRO A 78 14.88 -11.96 17.25
N GLY A 79 14.52 -11.31 16.14
CA GLY A 79 14.60 -11.85 14.79
C GLY A 79 13.36 -12.62 14.31
N MET A 80 12.36 -12.87 15.17
CA MET A 80 11.10 -13.50 14.75
C MET A 80 10.27 -12.60 13.83
N ASP A 81 9.59 -13.23 12.87
CA ASP A 81 8.60 -12.61 11.99
C ASP A 81 7.24 -12.55 12.69
N LEU A 82 6.76 -11.33 12.93
CA LEU A 82 5.49 -11.08 13.63
C LEU A 82 4.25 -11.22 12.74
N SER A 83 4.39 -11.49 11.44
CA SER A 83 3.24 -11.83 10.60
C SER A 83 2.50 -13.09 11.07
N LYS A 84 3.21 -13.98 11.78
CA LYS A 84 2.71 -15.26 12.29
C LYS A 84 2.24 -15.22 13.75
N VAL A 85 2.31 -14.04 14.39
CA VAL A 85 1.90 -13.86 15.79
C VAL A 85 0.60 -13.06 15.82
N ILE A 86 -0.37 -13.55 16.58
CA ILE A 86 -1.64 -12.85 16.78
C ILE A 86 -1.40 -11.65 17.68
N LEU A 87 -1.63 -10.46 17.14
CA LEU A 87 -1.55 -9.21 17.91
C LEU A 87 -2.93 -8.85 18.49
N PRO A 88 -2.99 -8.20 19.66
CA PRO A 88 -4.24 -7.69 20.22
C PRO A 88 -4.88 -6.65 19.33
N THR A 89 -6.20 -6.60 19.36
CA THR A 89 -7.01 -5.69 18.56
C THR A 89 -6.70 -4.21 18.79
N PHE A 90 -6.26 -3.80 19.98
CA PHE A 90 -5.91 -2.40 20.25
C PHE A 90 -4.66 -1.92 19.47
N ILE A 91 -3.81 -2.85 19.02
CA ILE A 91 -2.65 -2.59 18.16
C ILE A 91 -3.06 -2.55 16.67
N LEU A 92 -4.24 -3.04 16.33
CA LEU A 92 -4.69 -3.12 14.94
C LEU A 92 -5.37 -1.82 14.50
N GLU A 93 -5.08 -1.41 13.26
CA GLU A 93 -5.86 -0.41 12.53
C GLU A 93 -7.06 -1.13 11.87
N PRO A 94 -8.28 -0.56 11.89
CA PRO A 94 -9.47 -1.18 11.29
C PRO A 94 -9.48 -1.11 9.76
N ARG A 95 -8.33 -1.31 9.11
CA ARG A 95 -8.13 -1.24 7.67
C ARG A 95 -7.25 -2.39 7.20
N SER A 96 -7.54 -2.90 6.01
CA SER A 96 -6.64 -3.84 5.32
C SER A 96 -5.33 -3.15 4.94
N PHE A 97 -4.25 -3.89 4.84
CA PHE A 97 -3.00 -3.35 4.28
C PHE A 97 -3.20 -2.85 2.84
N LEU A 98 -4.06 -3.49 2.03
CA LEU A 98 -4.35 -3.05 0.65
C LEU A 98 -5.01 -1.67 0.61
N GLU A 99 -5.89 -1.42 1.57
CA GLU A 99 -6.52 -0.12 1.76
C GLU A 99 -5.50 0.90 2.30
N LYS A 100 -4.66 0.49 3.25
CA LYS A 100 -3.63 1.37 3.84
C LYS A 100 -2.65 1.91 2.80
N LEU A 101 -2.28 1.08 1.82
CA LEU A 101 -1.42 1.47 0.71
C LEU A 101 -2.02 2.60 -0.16
N ALA A 102 -3.34 2.77 -0.19
CA ALA A 102 -3.98 3.86 -0.91
C ALA A 102 -3.67 5.24 -0.31
N ASP A 103 -3.29 5.33 0.99
CA ASP A 103 -2.94 6.59 1.65
C ASP A 103 -1.76 7.29 0.96
N TYR A 104 -0.83 6.52 0.36
CA TYR A 104 0.33 7.05 -0.36
C TYR A 104 -0.03 7.82 -1.64
N TYR A 105 -1.25 7.67 -2.13
CA TYR A 105 -1.73 8.27 -3.38
C TYR A 105 -2.74 9.39 -3.17
N TYR A 106 -2.92 9.85 -1.92
CA TYR A 106 -3.83 10.95 -1.60
C TYR A 106 -3.53 12.21 -2.42
N HIS A 107 -2.24 12.50 -2.65
CA HIS A 107 -1.77 13.63 -3.46
C HIS A 107 -1.39 13.23 -4.90
N ALA A 108 -2.17 12.33 -5.53
CA ALA A 108 -1.93 11.93 -6.91
C ALA A 108 -2.06 13.07 -7.93
N ASP A 109 -2.65 14.21 -7.55
CA ASP A 109 -2.66 15.47 -8.29
C ASP A 109 -1.23 15.97 -8.61
N LEU A 110 -0.26 15.72 -7.71
CA LEU A 110 1.14 16.09 -7.95
C LEU A 110 1.76 15.32 -9.13
N LEU A 111 1.29 14.12 -9.44
CA LEU A 111 1.71 13.39 -10.65
C LEU A 111 1.09 13.96 -11.92
N ALA A 112 -0.13 14.49 -11.85
CA ALA A 112 -0.74 15.23 -12.95
C ALA A 112 0.09 16.49 -13.25
N GLU A 113 0.48 17.23 -12.21
CA GLU A 113 1.38 18.39 -12.36
C GLU A 113 2.75 18.03 -12.94
N ALA A 114 3.30 16.87 -12.57
CA ALA A 114 4.57 16.38 -13.11
C ALA A 114 4.45 16.01 -14.60
N SER A 115 3.33 15.42 -15.00
CA SER A 115 3.06 15.05 -16.40
C SER A 115 3.09 16.28 -17.33
N LEU A 116 2.52 17.39 -16.86
CA LEU A 116 2.46 18.66 -17.59
C LEU A 116 3.76 19.49 -17.54
N GLU A 117 4.70 19.18 -16.66
CA GLU A 117 5.93 19.96 -16.48
C GLU A 117 6.90 19.77 -17.66
N PRO A 118 7.19 20.81 -18.48
CA PRO A 118 8.08 20.67 -19.63
C PRO A 118 9.54 20.44 -19.24
N ASP A 119 10.02 21.11 -18.20
CA ASP A 119 11.43 21.04 -17.80
C ASP A 119 11.74 19.70 -17.08
N PRO A 120 12.68 18.89 -17.58
CA PRO A 120 12.99 17.60 -16.97
C PRO A 120 13.45 17.67 -15.51
N TYR A 121 14.16 18.74 -15.13
CA TYR A 121 14.63 18.91 -13.76
C TYR A 121 13.47 19.22 -12.80
N ASN A 122 12.61 20.18 -13.15
CA ASN A 122 11.42 20.48 -12.34
C ASN A 122 10.48 19.27 -12.27
N ARG A 123 10.40 18.48 -13.34
CA ARG A 123 9.54 17.28 -13.39
C ARG A 123 9.99 16.23 -12.38
N ILE A 124 11.28 15.90 -12.31
CA ILE A 124 11.77 14.97 -11.28
C ILE A 124 11.54 15.54 -9.87
N VAL A 125 11.70 16.84 -9.66
CA VAL A 125 11.39 17.48 -8.36
C VAL A 125 9.92 17.28 -7.99
N LYS A 126 8.98 17.39 -8.94
CA LYS A 126 7.55 17.12 -8.70
C LYS A 126 7.28 15.64 -8.42
N VAL A 127 7.92 14.71 -9.13
CA VAL A 127 7.82 13.27 -8.85
C VAL A 127 8.32 12.95 -7.44
N VAL A 128 9.43 13.56 -7.01
CA VAL A 128 9.96 13.42 -5.64
C VAL A 128 9.01 14.05 -4.61
N LYS A 129 8.43 15.22 -4.92
CA LYS A 129 7.41 15.86 -4.07
C LYS A 129 6.21 14.94 -3.86
N PHE A 130 5.68 14.34 -4.93
CA PHE A 130 4.63 13.32 -4.86
C PHE A 130 5.06 12.16 -3.96
N TYR A 131 6.22 11.58 -4.20
CA TYR A 131 6.73 10.45 -3.42
C TYR A 131 6.77 10.78 -1.92
N LEU A 132 7.35 11.92 -1.54
CA LEU A 132 7.45 12.35 -0.14
C LEU A 132 6.10 12.70 0.49
N SER A 133 5.15 13.19 -0.31
CA SER A 133 3.79 13.50 0.14
C SER A 133 2.99 12.28 0.60
N GLY A 134 3.45 11.06 0.32
CA GLY A 134 2.82 9.85 0.86
C GLY A 134 3.12 9.58 2.34
N PHE A 135 4.14 10.23 2.92
CA PHE A 135 4.70 9.84 4.23
C PHE A 135 4.44 10.82 5.38
N TYR A 136 3.67 11.88 5.15
CA TYR A 136 3.37 12.87 6.20
C TYR A 136 2.38 12.34 7.26
N LYS A 137 1.47 11.44 6.88
CA LYS A 137 0.53 10.78 7.78
C LYS A 137 1.23 9.72 8.62
N LYS A 138 1.66 10.11 9.82
CA LYS A 138 2.15 9.16 10.81
C LYS A 138 1.01 8.69 11.71
N PRO A 139 0.74 7.37 11.82
CA PRO A 139 -0.17 6.89 12.84
C PRO A 139 0.38 7.25 14.22
N LYS A 140 -0.52 7.60 15.14
CA LYS A 140 -0.18 7.74 16.56
C LYS A 140 0.05 6.35 17.12
N GLY A 141 1.26 6.10 17.61
CA GLY A 141 1.70 4.82 18.21
C GLY A 141 1.70 3.62 17.26
N LEU A 142 1.52 2.42 17.83
CA LEU A 142 1.63 1.16 17.11
C LEU A 142 0.27 0.75 16.54
N LYS A 143 0.01 1.13 15.28
CA LYS A 143 -1.18 0.73 14.53
C LYS A 143 -0.77 -0.10 13.31
N LYS A 144 -0.99 -1.41 13.37
CA LYS A 144 -0.71 -2.36 12.28
C LYS A 144 -2.01 -2.64 11.52
N PRO A 145 -2.07 -2.47 10.19
CA PRO A 145 -3.23 -2.87 9.42
C PRO A 145 -3.41 -4.40 9.41
N TYR A 146 -4.61 -4.85 9.07
CA TYR A 146 -4.89 -6.27 8.89
C TYR A 146 -4.04 -6.84 7.75
N ASN A 147 -3.50 -8.05 7.96
CA ASN A 147 -2.79 -8.78 6.92
C ASN A 147 -3.81 -9.31 5.90
N PRO A 148 -3.75 -8.91 4.62
CA PRO A 148 -4.76 -9.30 3.65
C PRO A 148 -4.78 -10.82 3.43
N ILE A 149 -5.98 -11.36 3.17
CA ILE A 149 -6.12 -12.76 2.76
C ILE A 149 -5.72 -12.93 1.29
N LEU A 150 -5.35 -14.15 0.87
CA LEU A 150 -5.03 -14.41 -0.54
C LEU A 150 -6.23 -14.10 -1.44
N GLY A 151 -6.00 -13.33 -2.52
CA GLY A 151 -7.04 -12.90 -3.45
C GLY A 151 -7.91 -11.75 -2.94
N GLU A 152 -7.63 -11.20 -1.75
CA GLU A 152 -8.28 -9.97 -1.30
C GLU A 152 -8.00 -8.84 -2.29
N THR A 153 -9.02 -8.05 -2.62
CA THR A 153 -8.88 -6.88 -3.48
C THR A 153 -9.40 -5.62 -2.78
N PHE A 154 -8.73 -4.50 -3.02
CA PHE A 154 -9.21 -3.17 -2.62
C PHE A 154 -9.19 -2.24 -3.83
N ARG A 155 -10.27 -1.47 -4.00
CA ARG A 155 -10.45 -0.52 -5.09
C ARG A 155 -10.97 0.80 -4.55
N CYS A 156 -10.40 1.90 -4.99
CA CYS A 156 -10.93 3.24 -4.71
C CYS A 156 -10.63 4.18 -5.88
N ARG A 157 -11.21 5.38 -5.82
CA ARG A 157 -10.95 6.45 -6.79
C ARG A 157 -10.95 7.82 -6.13
N TRP A 158 -10.15 8.73 -6.66
CA TRP A 158 -10.17 10.15 -6.31
C TRP A 158 -10.70 10.96 -7.50
N ALA A 159 -11.67 11.83 -7.24
CA ALA A 159 -12.21 12.75 -8.22
C ALA A 159 -11.38 14.04 -8.25
N HIS A 160 -11.11 14.56 -9.45
CA HIS A 160 -10.33 15.79 -9.64
C HIS A 160 -11.19 16.93 -10.19
N PRO A 161 -10.82 18.20 -9.95
CA PRO A 161 -11.59 19.36 -10.44
C PRO A 161 -11.76 19.43 -11.96
N ASP A 162 -10.87 18.81 -12.73
CA ASP A 162 -10.93 18.72 -14.19
C ASP A 162 -11.91 17.63 -14.70
N GLY A 163 -12.63 16.97 -13.78
CA GLY A 163 -13.55 15.87 -14.06
C GLY A 163 -12.86 14.54 -14.38
N SER A 164 -11.54 14.44 -14.18
CA SER A 164 -10.83 13.16 -14.26
C SER A 164 -10.91 12.38 -12.95
N TYR A 165 -10.55 11.10 -13.02
CA TYR A 165 -10.44 10.23 -11.85
C TYR A 165 -9.07 9.57 -11.81
N THR A 166 -8.47 9.54 -10.62
CA THR A 166 -7.38 8.60 -10.34
C THR A 166 -7.99 7.33 -9.78
N TYR A 167 -7.78 6.21 -10.46
CA TYR A 167 -8.22 4.89 -10.01
C TYR A 167 -7.08 4.17 -9.30
N TYR A 168 -7.40 3.48 -8.21
CA TYR A 168 -6.51 2.59 -7.49
C TYR A 168 -7.11 1.20 -7.42
N ILE A 169 -6.29 0.19 -7.67
CA ILE A 169 -6.60 -1.21 -7.41
C ILE A 169 -5.38 -1.87 -6.78
N ALA A 170 -5.62 -2.69 -5.78
CA ALA A 170 -4.62 -3.57 -5.20
C ALA A 170 -5.20 -4.94 -4.92
N GLU A 171 -4.34 -5.95 -5.00
CA GLU A 171 -4.67 -7.35 -4.76
C GLU A 171 -3.56 -8.02 -3.94
N GLN A 172 -3.96 -8.88 -3.01
CA GLN A 172 -3.05 -9.78 -2.33
C GLN A 172 -2.77 -11.02 -3.18
N VAL A 173 -1.71 -10.99 -3.97
CA VAL A 173 -1.36 -12.05 -4.93
C VAL A 173 -0.61 -13.23 -4.32
N SER A 174 -0.10 -13.09 -3.10
CA SER A 174 0.52 -14.19 -2.34
C SER A 174 0.39 -13.97 -0.84
N HIS A 175 0.19 -15.04 -0.06
CA HIS A 175 0.11 -14.97 1.40
C HIS A 175 1.41 -15.45 2.09
N HIS A 176 2.13 -16.39 1.48
CA HIS A 176 3.38 -16.94 1.99
C HIS A 176 4.43 -17.05 0.88
N PRO A 177 5.25 -15.99 0.66
CA PRO A 177 5.34 -14.75 1.44
C PRO A 177 4.21 -13.74 1.11
N PRO A 178 3.90 -12.76 1.99
CA PRO A 178 2.80 -11.83 1.77
C PRO A 178 3.18 -10.76 0.73
N VAL A 179 2.70 -10.92 -0.50
CA VAL A 179 2.94 -9.99 -1.62
C VAL A 179 1.61 -9.37 -2.05
N SER A 180 1.60 -8.04 -2.09
CA SER A 180 0.51 -7.25 -2.65
C SER A 180 0.94 -6.65 -3.98
N SER A 181 0.09 -6.74 -5.01
CA SER A 181 0.25 -6.03 -6.28
C SER A 181 -0.65 -4.81 -6.28
N LEU A 182 -0.20 -3.70 -6.86
CA LEU A 182 -1.00 -2.47 -6.97
C LEU A 182 -0.85 -1.82 -8.34
N TYR A 183 -1.91 -1.13 -8.74
CA TYR A 183 -1.97 -0.31 -9.93
C TYR A 183 -2.78 0.96 -9.67
N VAL A 184 -2.22 2.10 -10.07
CA VAL A 184 -2.83 3.42 -9.94
C VAL A 184 -2.78 4.10 -11.29
N THR A 185 -3.86 4.73 -11.75
CA THR A 185 -3.81 5.42 -13.04
C THR A 185 -4.79 6.59 -13.12
N ASN A 186 -4.34 7.64 -13.78
CA ASN A 186 -5.21 8.66 -14.37
C ASN A 186 -4.69 8.92 -15.79
N ARG A 187 -5.25 8.20 -16.76
CA ARG A 187 -4.82 8.30 -18.17
C ARG A 187 -5.07 9.69 -18.75
N LYS A 188 -6.15 10.37 -18.34
CA LYS A 188 -6.44 11.75 -18.77
C LYS A 188 -5.41 12.74 -18.24
N ALA A 189 -4.91 12.54 -17.02
CA ALA A 189 -3.81 13.31 -16.45
C ALA A 189 -2.41 12.84 -16.87
N GLY A 190 -2.31 11.78 -17.67
CA GLY A 190 -1.05 11.34 -18.28
C GLY A 190 -0.14 10.49 -17.40
N PHE A 191 -0.65 9.79 -16.37
CA PHE A 191 0.20 8.93 -15.53
C PHE A 191 -0.37 7.55 -15.16
N ASN A 192 0.53 6.63 -14.83
CA ASN A 192 0.23 5.41 -14.08
C ASN A 192 1.32 5.11 -13.04
N VAL A 193 0.99 4.29 -12.06
CA VAL A 193 1.91 3.71 -11.08
C VAL A 193 1.60 2.22 -11.00
N ALA A 194 2.62 1.37 -11.08
CA ALA A 194 2.46 -0.07 -10.96
C ALA A 194 3.58 -0.65 -10.09
N GLY A 195 3.27 -1.67 -9.29
CA GLY A 195 4.32 -2.36 -8.56
C GLY A 195 3.82 -3.43 -7.62
N THR A 196 4.77 -4.09 -6.98
CA THR A 196 4.51 -5.14 -6.00
C THR A 196 5.26 -4.86 -4.71
N ILE A 197 4.62 -5.14 -3.59
CA ILE A 197 5.16 -4.93 -2.24
C ILE A 197 5.13 -6.26 -1.50
N LEU A 198 6.31 -6.72 -1.10
CA LEU A 198 6.54 -7.79 -0.16
C LEU A 198 6.65 -7.19 1.24
N ALA A 199 5.62 -7.37 2.06
CA ALA A 199 5.62 -6.92 3.44
C ALA A 199 6.39 -7.92 4.32
N LYS A 200 7.31 -7.44 5.14
CA LYS A 200 7.99 -8.24 6.17
C LYS A 200 7.93 -7.53 7.50
N SER A 201 7.79 -8.28 8.58
CA SER A 201 7.89 -7.73 9.94
C SER A 201 9.08 -8.35 10.65
N LYS A 202 9.85 -7.53 11.38
CA LYS A 202 10.99 -8.03 12.15
C LYS A 202 11.04 -7.39 13.53
N TYR A 203 11.04 -8.24 14.55
CA TYR A 203 11.18 -7.84 15.94
C TYR A 203 12.65 -7.80 16.37
N TYR A 204 13.04 -6.76 17.11
CA TYR A 204 14.42 -6.54 17.56
C TYR A 204 14.52 -6.38 19.09
N GLY A 205 13.51 -6.80 19.86
CA GLY A 205 13.50 -6.62 21.32
C GLY A 205 12.72 -5.37 21.73
N ASN A 206 13.34 -4.20 21.72
CA ASN A 206 12.63 -2.94 22.06
C ASN A 206 12.04 -2.22 20.84
N SER A 207 12.09 -2.84 19.66
CA SER A 207 11.52 -2.28 18.43
C SER A 207 10.96 -3.36 17.51
N LEU A 208 10.03 -2.93 16.65
CA LEU A 208 9.42 -3.72 15.58
C LEU A 208 9.51 -2.90 14.30
N SER A 209 10.02 -3.50 13.23
CA SER A 209 10.07 -2.85 11.93
C SER A 209 9.16 -3.56 10.93
N ALA A 210 8.33 -2.78 10.25
CA ALA A 210 7.62 -3.16 9.03
C ALA A 210 8.50 -2.76 7.83
N ILE A 211 9.00 -3.76 7.13
CA ILE A 211 9.87 -3.63 5.96
C ILE A 211 9.01 -3.85 4.72
N MET A 212 9.01 -2.88 3.82
CA MET A 212 8.27 -2.93 2.56
C MET A 212 9.26 -3.13 1.42
N ASN A 213 9.51 -4.38 1.06
CA ASN A 213 10.40 -4.70 -0.05
C ASN A 213 9.62 -4.67 -1.36
N GLY A 214 10.13 -3.98 -2.36
CA GLY A 214 9.46 -3.90 -3.63
C GLY A 214 9.83 -2.65 -4.37
N THR A 215 9.21 -2.49 -5.52
CA THR A 215 9.47 -1.37 -6.40
C THR A 215 8.17 -0.92 -7.02
N LEU A 216 7.95 0.38 -7.01
CA LEU A 216 6.87 1.04 -7.72
C LEU A 216 7.47 1.76 -8.92
N THR A 217 6.84 1.60 -10.08
CA THR A 217 7.20 2.28 -11.31
C THR A 217 6.14 3.32 -11.61
N ILE A 218 6.51 4.59 -11.59
CA ILE A 218 5.68 5.72 -11.99
C ILE A 218 5.98 5.98 -13.47
N SER A 219 4.97 5.92 -14.33
CA SER A 219 5.11 6.21 -15.75
C SER A 219 4.39 7.51 -16.11
N LEU A 220 5.08 8.42 -16.79
CA LEU A 220 4.48 9.60 -17.42
C LEU A 220 4.20 9.27 -18.89
N LEU A 221 2.93 9.04 -19.21
CA LEU A 221 2.45 8.39 -20.43
C LEU A 221 2.86 9.14 -21.70
N ASP A 222 2.65 10.47 -21.71
CA ASP A 222 2.90 11.31 -22.89
C ASP A 222 4.40 11.50 -23.19
N ARG A 223 5.27 11.14 -22.24
CA ARG A 223 6.73 11.32 -22.33
C ARG A 223 7.49 10.01 -22.52
N GLY A 224 6.85 8.88 -22.24
CA GLY A 224 7.53 7.57 -22.18
C GLY A 224 8.56 7.49 -21.04
N GLU A 225 8.44 8.33 -20.01
CA GLU A 225 9.37 8.39 -18.88
C GLU A 225 8.93 7.45 -17.76
N LYS A 226 9.89 6.77 -17.15
CA LYS A 226 9.66 5.85 -16.02
C LYS A 226 10.56 6.23 -14.84
N TYR A 227 9.95 6.38 -13.68
CA TYR A 227 10.62 6.64 -12.41
C TYR A 227 10.41 5.45 -11.48
N VAL A 228 11.50 4.95 -10.92
CA VAL A 228 11.51 3.74 -10.12
C VAL A 228 11.76 4.14 -8.67
N VAL A 229 10.82 3.81 -7.79
CA VAL A 229 10.90 4.15 -6.36
C VAL A 229 10.74 2.91 -5.49
N THR A 230 11.42 2.91 -4.36
CA THR A 230 11.28 1.94 -3.27
C THR A 230 10.39 2.54 -2.18
N LEU A 231 10.05 1.77 -1.15
CA LEU A 231 9.34 2.27 0.03
C LEU A 231 10.27 2.22 1.25
N PRO A 232 10.21 3.21 2.15
CA PRO A 232 10.97 3.17 3.40
C PRO A 232 10.42 2.05 4.29
N TYR A 233 11.25 1.53 5.20
CA TYR A 233 10.74 0.74 6.30
C TYR A 233 10.18 1.67 7.38
N ALA A 234 9.16 1.21 8.11
CA ALA A 234 8.65 1.86 9.30
C ALA A 234 9.11 1.09 10.53
N SER A 235 9.59 1.77 11.57
CA SER A 235 10.03 1.18 12.82
C SER A 235 9.31 1.81 14.00
N CYS A 236 8.64 0.98 14.80
CA CYS A 236 8.13 1.36 16.10
C CYS A 236 9.18 1.05 17.16
N LYS A 237 9.64 2.04 17.92
CA LYS A 237 10.56 1.90 19.05
C LYS A 237 9.81 2.07 20.37
N GLY A 238 10.40 1.60 21.46
CA GLY A 238 9.85 1.78 22.81
C GLY A 238 8.70 0.83 23.13
N ILE A 239 8.64 -0.34 22.46
CA ILE A 239 7.52 -1.28 22.61
C ILE A 239 7.53 -1.95 24.00
N MET A 240 8.73 -2.19 24.55
CA MET A 240 8.91 -2.79 25.88
C MET A 240 9.24 -1.74 26.94
N ILE A 241 10.14 -0.80 26.61
CA ILE A 241 10.70 0.17 27.56
C ILE A 241 10.78 1.53 26.87
N GLY A 242 10.14 2.54 27.45
CA GLY A 242 10.10 3.91 26.97
C GLY A 242 8.78 4.27 26.28
N THR A 243 8.75 5.44 25.65
CA THR A 243 7.57 5.94 24.91
C THR A 243 7.56 5.37 23.50
N MET A 244 6.40 4.88 23.05
CA MET A 244 6.26 4.39 21.69
C MET A 244 6.42 5.51 20.67
N THR A 245 7.33 5.32 19.72
CA THR A 245 7.63 6.29 18.67
C THR A 245 7.75 5.60 17.30
N MET A 246 7.23 6.26 16.28
CA MET A 246 7.27 5.79 14.89
C MET A 246 8.32 6.55 14.08
N GLU A 247 9.24 5.80 13.48
CA GLU A 247 10.28 6.33 12.60
C GLU A 247 10.20 5.67 11.21
N LEU A 248 10.48 6.45 10.17
CA LEU A 248 10.71 5.93 8.82
C LEU A 248 12.21 5.91 8.56
N GLY A 249 12.70 4.87 7.90
CA GLY A 249 14.09 4.78 7.48
C GLY A 249 14.22 4.05 6.15
N GLY A 250 15.37 4.18 5.51
CA GLY A 250 15.62 3.61 4.18
C GLY A 250 16.74 4.34 3.46
N GLN A 251 17.05 3.87 2.26
CA GLN A 251 17.94 4.51 1.28
C GLN A 251 17.14 4.87 0.04
#